data_AF-A0A091R4E2-F1
#
_entry.id   AF-A0A091R4E2-F1
#
_cell.length_a   1.000
_cell.length_b   1.000
_cell.length_c   1.000
_cell.angle_alpha   90.00
_cell.angle_beta   90.00
_cell.angle_gamma   90.00
#
_symmetry.space_group_name_H-M   'P 1'
#
loop_
_entity.id
_entity.type
_entity.pdbx_description
1 polymer ?
#
loop_
_entity_poly.entity_id
_entity_poly.type
_entity_poly.pdbx_seq_one_letter_code
_entity_poly.pdbx_strand_id
1 'polypeptide(L)'
;AAATRTTSFKGTSPSSKYVKLNIGGALYYTTMQTLTKQDTMLKAMFSGRMEVLTDSEGWILIDRCGKHFGTILNYLRDGAVPLPESRREIEELLAEAKYYLVQGLVDECQAALQNKDAYEPFCKVPVITSSKEEQKLIATSNKPAVKLLYNRSNNKYSYTSNSDDNMLKNIELFDKLSLRFNGRVLFIKDVIGDEICCWSFYGQGRKIAEVCCTSIVYATEKKQTKVEFPEARIYEETLNI
;
A
#
# COMPACT_ATOMS: atom_id res chain seq x y z
N ALA A 1 7.81 -26.61 29.89
CA ALA A 1 8.07 -26.87 28.47
C ALA A 1 6.81 -27.47 27.86
N ALA A 2 6.26 -26.90 26.79
CA ALA A 2 5.11 -27.49 26.10
C ALA A 2 5.57 -28.79 25.44
N ALA A 3 4.90 -29.91 25.73
CA ALA A 3 5.27 -31.21 25.20
C ALA A 3 4.71 -31.36 23.78
N THR A 4 5.58 -31.30 22.76
CA THR A 4 5.24 -31.63 21.37
C THR A 4 5.28 -33.14 21.18
N ARG A 5 4.31 -33.69 20.46
CA ARG A 5 4.25 -35.12 20.12
C ARG A 5 4.18 -35.30 18.61
N THR A 6 4.97 -36.22 18.09
CA THR A 6 4.88 -36.68 16.71
C THR A 6 3.77 -37.72 16.63
N THR A 7 2.76 -37.47 15.81
CA THR A 7 1.63 -38.38 15.64
C THR A 7 1.31 -38.54 14.17
N SER A 8 1.04 -39.77 13.72
CA SER A 8 0.33 -39.97 12.45
C SER A 8 -1.10 -39.45 12.62
N PHE A 9 -1.52 -38.53 11.75
CA PHE A 9 -2.88 -38.00 11.79
C PHE A 9 -3.87 -39.10 11.42
N LYS A 10 -4.38 -39.81 12.42
CA LYS A 10 -5.55 -40.69 12.28
C LYS A 10 -6.75 -39.77 12.15
N GLY A 11 -7.33 -39.70 10.96
CA GLY A 11 -8.50 -38.87 10.65
C GLY A 11 -9.45 -38.84 11.84
N THR A 12 -9.59 -37.66 12.44
CA THR A 12 -10.41 -37.47 13.63
C THR A 12 -11.82 -37.97 13.35
N SER A 13 -12.41 -38.59 14.36
CA SER A 13 -13.84 -38.91 14.45
C SER A 13 -14.71 -37.82 13.80
N PRO A 14 -15.88 -38.15 13.24
CA PRO A 14 -16.75 -37.25 12.45
C PRO A 14 -17.24 -35.97 13.17
N SER A 15 -16.78 -35.70 14.39
CA SER A 15 -17.16 -34.60 15.27
C SER A 15 -16.27 -33.35 15.22
N SER A 16 -15.05 -33.37 14.67
CA SER A 16 -14.27 -32.12 14.51
C SER A 16 -14.27 -31.65 13.06
N LYS A 17 -15.22 -30.76 12.72
CA LYS A 17 -15.29 -30.10 11.41
C LYS A 17 -14.06 -29.25 11.07
N TYR A 18 -13.28 -28.87 12.08
CA TYR A 18 -12.18 -27.92 11.97
C TYR A 18 -10.83 -28.52 12.36
N VAL A 19 -9.79 -28.01 11.71
CA VAL A 19 -8.37 -28.31 11.89
C VAL A 19 -7.69 -27.04 12.39
N LYS A 20 -6.82 -27.20 13.41
CA LYS A 20 -6.02 -26.13 13.99
C LYS A 20 -4.59 -26.18 13.46
N LEU A 21 -4.10 -25.07 12.92
CA LEU A 21 -2.77 -24.95 12.33
C LEU A 21 -2.01 -23.80 12.98
N ASN A 22 -0.79 -24.06 13.43
CA ASN A 22 0.14 -23.04 13.91
C ASN A 22 1.33 -22.96 12.96
N ILE A 23 1.39 -21.88 12.19
CA ILE A 23 2.38 -21.65 11.12
C ILE A 23 3.38 -20.60 11.63
N GLY A 24 4.46 -21.08 12.25
CA GLY A 24 5.51 -20.21 12.82
C GLY A 24 4.98 -19.16 13.82
N GLY A 25 3.95 -19.49 14.59
CA GLY A 25 3.29 -18.59 15.55
C GLY A 25 1.98 -17.98 15.04
N ALA A 26 1.67 -18.07 13.75
CA ALA A 26 0.39 -17.61 13.20
C ALA A 26 -0.67 -18.72 13.27
N LEU A 27 -1.78 -18.42 13.95
CA LEU A 27 -2.83 -19.38 14.25
C LEU A 27 -3.94 -19.35 13.21
N TYR A 28 -4.26 -20.51 12.63
CA TYR A 28 -5.30 -20.66 11.61
C TYR A 28 -6.28 -21.78 11.95
N TYR A 29 -7.54 -21.52 11.63
CA TYR A 29 -8.62 -22.51 11.65
C TYR A 29 -9.13 -22.73 10.23
N THR A 30 -9.24 -23.99 9.84
CA THR A 30 -9.77 -24.38 8.52
C THR A 30 -10.43 -25.75 8.59
N THR A 31 -10.91 -26.28 7.47
CA THR A 31 -11.52 -27.62 7.41
C THR A 31 -10.59 -28.61 6.71
N MET A 32 -10.74 -29.90 7.01
CA MET A 32 -10.07 -30.97 6.26
C MET A 32 -10.37 -30.86 4.76
N GLN A 33 -11.63 -30.55 4.42
CA GLN A 33 -12.07 -30.38 3.03
C GLN A 33 -11.22 -29.36 2.28
N THR A 34 -10.91 -28.21 2.89
CA THR A 34 -10.03 -27.20 2.26
C THR A 34 -8.61 -27.74 2.08
N LEU A 35 -8.04 -28.38 3.10
CA LEU A 35 -6.65 -28.87 3.07
C LEU A 35 -6.44 -30.03 2.10
N THR A 36 -7.48 -30.81 1.81
CA THR A 36 -7.41 -31.97 0.91
C THR A 36 -8.05 -31.73 -0.46
N LYS A 37 -8.56 -30.52 -0.74
CA LYS A 37 -9.27 -30.20 -2.00
C LYS A 37 -8.37 -30.33 -3.22
N GLN A 38 -7.12 -29.89 -3.09
CA GLN A 38 -6.13 -29.85 -4.17
C GLN A 38 -4.95 -30.76 -3.86
N ASP A 39 -4.23 -31.20 -4.89
CA ASP A 39 -3.06 -32.05 -4.74
C ASP A 39 -1.84 -31.24 -4.29
N THR A 40 -1.66 -31.13 -2.97
CA THR A 40 -0.68 -30.27 -2.32
C THR A 40 0.07 -31.03 -1.23
N MET A 41 1.17 -30.45 -0.72
CA MET A 41 1.87 -30.97 0.46
C MET A 41 0.91 -31.10 1.65
N LEU A 42 0.00 -30.12 1.84
CA LEU A 42 -0.99 -30.15 2.91
C LEU A 42 -1.90 -31.37 2.76
N LYS A 43 -2.41 -31.67 1.56
CA LYS A 43 -3.19 -32.90 1.35
C LYS A 43 -2.40 -34.15 1.75
N ALA A 44 -1.11 -34.22 1.45
CA ALA A 44 -0.26 -35.34 1.87
C ALA A 44 -0.11 -35.41 3.40
N MET A 45 0.14 -34.29 4.07
CA MET A 45 0.20 -34.19 5.54
C MET A 45 -1.09 -34.68 6.20
N PHE A 46 -2.23 -34.30 5.62
CA PHE A 46 -3.56 -34.58 6.14
C PHE A 46 -4.19 -35.88 5.61
N SER A 47 -3.48 -36.63 4.77
CA SER A 47 -3.90 -37.95 4.26
C SER A 47 -3.59 -39.11 5.21
N GLY A 48 -2.92 -38.84 6.34
CA GLY A 48 -2.44 -39.85 7.29
C GLY A 48 -1.14 -40.55 6.87
N ARG A 49 -0.57 -40.17 5.71
CA ARG A 49 0.67 -40.75 5.15
C ARG A 49 1.95 -40.10 5.65
N MET A 50 1.84 -38.96 6.32
CA MET A 50 2.98 -38.24 6.90
C MET A 50 2.77 -38.03 8.39
N GLU A 51 3.87 -38.01 9.13
CA GLU A 51 3.86 -37.62 10.53
C GLU A 51 3.71 -36.11 10.64
N VAL A 52 2.86 -35.67 11.57
CA VAL A 52 2.68 -34.25 11.88
C VAL A 52 3.02 -33.99 13.34
N LEU A 53 3.67 -32.86 13.58
CA LEU A 53 3.95 -32.38 14.93
C LEU A 53 2.71 -31.70 15.48
N THR A 54 2.25 -32.15 16.63
CA THR A 54 1.09 -31.56 17.32
C THR A 54 1.49 -31.18 18.75
N ASP A 55 1.05 -30.02 19.20
CA ASP A 55 1.23 -29.59 20.59
C ASP A 55 0.18 -30.20 21.55
N SER A 56 0.24 -29.81 22.82
CA SER A 56 -0.70 -30.28 23.85
C SER A 56 -2.13 -29.76 23.67
N GLU A 57 -2.34 -28.68 22.92
CA GLU A 57 -3.65 -28.06 22.68
C GLU A 57 -4.29 -28.51 21.35
N GLY A 58 -3.59 -29.36 20.59
CA GLY A 58 -4.04 -29.92 19.33
C GLY A 58 -3.71 -29.04 18.11
N TRP A 59 -2.78 -28.10 18.22
CA TRP A 59 -2.28 -27.35 17.07
C TRP A 59 -1.27 -28.17 16.30
N ILE A 60 -1.50 -28.29 15.00
CA ILE A 60 -0.53 -28.87 14.09
C ILE A 60 0.49 -27.80 13.74
N LEU A 61 1.75 -28.09 14.04
CA LEU A 61 2.85 -27.15 13.94
C LEU A 61 3.52 -27.28 12.57
N ILE A 62 3.67 -26.15 11.88
CA ILE A 62 4.44 -26.03 10.64
C ILE A 62 5.48 -24.94 10.83
N ASP A 63 6.74 -25.29 10.67
CA ASP A 63 7.88 -24.38 10.81
C ASP A 63 8.07 -23.53 9.54
N ARG A 64 7.11 -22.63 9.31
CA ARG A 64 7.06 -21.69 8.18
C ARG A 64 6.56 -20.33 8.65
N CYS A 65 6.82 -19.29 7.85
CA CYS A 65 6.31 -17.95 8.13
C CYS A 65 4.80 -17.89 7.86
N GLY A 66 4.02 -17.55 8.88
CA GLY A 66 2.58 -17.45 8.77
C GLY A 66 2.05 -16.27 7.93
N LYS A 67 2.87 -15.27 7.60
CA LYS A 67 2.46 -14.01 6.95
C LYS A 67 1.51 -14.23 5.76
N HIS A 68 1.86 -15.16 4.87
CA HIS A 68 1.14 -15.42 3.62
C HIS A 68 0.23 -16.65 3.65
N PHE A 69 0.17 -17.36 4.79
CA PHE A 69 -0.59 -18.61 4.87
C PHE A 69 -2.11 -18.40 4.73
N GLY A 70 -2.61 -17.23 5.14
CA GLY A 70 -4.01 -16.85 4.88
C GLY A 70 -4.34 -16.84 3.38
N THR A 71 -3.43 -16.31 2.55
CA THR A 71 -3.56 -16.29 1.08
C THR A 71 -3.53 -17.70 0.50
N ILE A 72 -2.63 -18.57 1.01
CA ILE A 72 -2.60 -19.99 0.64
C ILE A 72 -3.95 -20.65 0.95
N LEU A 73 -4.52 -20.45 2.14
CA LEU A 73 -5.82 -21.02 2.51
C LEU A 73 -6.95 -20.52 1.62
N ASN A 74 -6.99 -19.22 1.29
CA ASN A 74 -8.01 -18.66 0.41
C ASN A 74 -7.90 -19.26 -1.00
N TYR A 75 -6.69 -19.42 -1.53
CA TYR A 75 -6.48 -20.12 -2.80
C TYR A 75 -7.01 -21.57 -2.76
N LEU A 76 -6.75 -22.31 -1.68
CA LEU A 76 -7.28 -23.67 -1.54
C LEU A 76 -8.82 -23.70 -1.43
N ARG A 77 -9.45 -22.65 -0.91
CA ARG A 77 -10.91 -22.54 -0.82
C ARG A 77 -11.53 -22.24 -2.17
N ASP A 78 -11.01 -21.21 -2.84
CA ASP A 78 -11.69 -20.57 -3.97
C ASP A 78 -11.11 -20.97 -5.33
N GLY A 79 -9.86 -21.46 -5.35
CA GLY A 79 -9.12 -21.81 -6.57
C GLY A 79 -8.44 -20.63 -7.26
N ALA A 80 -8.59 -19.42 -6.72
CA ALA A 80 -7.94 -18.20 -7.18
C ALA A 80 -7.82 -17.22 -6.00
N VAL A 81 -6.88 -16.27 -6.07
CA VAL A 81 -6.73 -15.21 -5.06
C VAL A 81 -6.14 -13.96 -5.70
N PRO A 82 -6.55 -12.74 -5.32
CA PRO A 82 -5.83 -11.54 -5.75
C PRO A 82 -4.39 -11.60 -5.23
N LEU A 83 -3.43 -11.43 -6.13
CA LEU A 83 -2.01 -11.38 -5.76
C LEU A 83 -1.68 -10.03 -5.09
N PRO A 84 -0.67 -9.99 -4.20
CA PRO A 84 -0.16 -8.74 -3.66
C PRO A 84 0.32 -7.79 -4.75
N GLU A 85 0.27 -6.48 -4.50
CA GLU A 85 0.72 -5.48 -5.47
C GLU A 85 2.24 -5.38 -5.54
N SER A 86 2.92 -5.57 -4.41
CA SER A 86 4.37 -5.39 -4.35
C SER A 86 5.11 -6.63 -4.85
N ARG A 87 6.14 -6.42 -5.69
CA ARG A 87 7.00 -7.50 -6.18
C ARG A 87 7.56 -8.38 -5.04
N ARG A 88 7.99 -7.72 -3.96
CA ARG A 88 8.54 -8.39 -2.76
C ARG A 88 7.52 -9.34 -2.13
N GLU A 89 6.26 -8.91 -1.97
CA GLU A 89 5.23 -9.76 -1.37
C GLU A 89 4.84 -10.91 -2.30
N ILE A 90 4.86 -10.72 -3.63
CA ILE A 90 4.67 -11.81 -4.58
C ILE A 90 5.82 -12.83 -4.47
N GLU A 91 7.08 -12.39 -4.34
CA GLU A 91 8.23 -13.29 -4.14
C GLU A 91 8.14 -14.07 -2.82
N GLU A 92 7.71 -13.42 -1.73
CA GLU A 92 7.45 -14.07 -0.44
C GLU A 92 6.31 -15.10 -0.54
N LEU A 93 5.19 -14.75 -1.20
CA LEU A 93 4.06 -15.66 -1.43
C LEU A 93 4.45 -16.85 -2.30
N LEU A 94 5.24 -16.61 -3.36
CA LEU A 94 5.76 -17.65 -4.25
C LEU A 94 6.61 -18.67 -3.49
N ALA A 95 7.41 -18.23 -2.52
CA ALA A 95 8.21 -19.14 -1.70
C ALA A 95 7.34 -20.09 -0.87
N GLU A 96 6.26 -19.58 -0.27
CA GLU A 96 5.29 -20.42 0.46
C GLU A 96 4.47 -21.32 -0.49
N ALA A 97 4.01 -20.80 -1.62
CA ALA A 97 3.27 -21.58 -2.62
C ALA A 97 4.09 -22.78 -3.13
N LYS A 98 5.40 -22.58 -3.35
CA LYS A 98 6.33 -23.66 -3.70
C LYS A 98 6.51 -24.65 -2.55
N TYR A 99 6.64 -24.17 -1.31
CA TYR A 99 6.79 -25.04 -0.14
C TYR A 99 5.57 -25.97 0.04
N TYR A 100 4.36 -25.41 -0.04
CA TYR A 100 3.12 -26.18 0.10
C TYR A 100 2.71 -26.92 -1.19
N LEU A 101 3.47 -26.82 -2.28
CA LEU A 101 3.21 -27.43 -3.58
C LEU A 101 1.85 -27.02 -4.18
N VAL A 102 1.48 -25.75 -4.07
CA VAL A 102 0.24 -25.21 -4.65
C VAL A 102 0.53 -24.74 -6.08
N GLN A 103 0.58 -25.69 -7.02
CA GLN A 103 1.12 -25.44 -8.38
C GLN A 103 0.41 -24.28 -9.11
N GLY A 104 -0.92 -24.21 -9.08
CA GLY A 104 -1.64 -23.12 -9.76
C GLY A 104 -1.23 -21.73 -9.25
N LEU A 105 -1.04 -21.58 -7.92
CA LEU A 105 -0.58 -20.33 -7.34
C LEU A 105 0.89 -20.04 -7.64
N VAL A 106 1.73 -21.07 -7.76
CA VAL A 106 3.13 -20.93 -8.22
C VAL A 106 3.16 -20.34 -9.62
N ASP A 107 2.35 -20.87 -10.54
CA ASP A 107 2.30 -20.43 -11.92
C ASP A 107 1.79 -18.98 -12.02
N GLU A 108 0.73 -18.63 -11.28
CA GLU A 108 0.20 -17.27 -11.19
C GLU A 108 1.24 -16.26 -10.66
N CYS A 109 1.95 -16.60 -9.57
CA CYS A 109 2.99 -15.74 -9.02
C CYS A 109 4.19 -15.58 -9.97
N GLN A 110 4.61 -16.65 -10.65
CA GLN A 110 5.70 -16.58 -11.63
C GLN A 110 5.34 -15.72 -12.83
N ALA A 111 4.12 -15.85 -13.35
CA ALA A 111 3.61 -15.00 -14.43
C ALA A 111 3.60 -13.52 -14.00
N ALA A 112 3.15 -13.23 -12.78
CA ALA A 112 3.17 -11.87 -12.24
C ALA A 112 4.60 -11.29 -12.13
N LEU A 113 5.58 -12.11 -11.72
CA LEU A 113 6.99 -11.68 -11.59
C LEU A 113 7.74 -11.57 -12.92
N GLN A 114 7.31 -12.30 -13.94
CA GLN A 114 7.83 -12.22 -15.31
C GLN A 114 7.40 -10.94 -16.03
N ASN A 115 6.38 -10.25 -15.51
CA ASN A 115 5.98 -8.92 -15.97
C ASN A 115 7.05 -7.88 -15.56
N LYS A 116 8.23 -7.97 -16.20
CA LYS A 116 9.44 -7.18 -15.93
C LYS A 116 9.31 -5.70 -16.28
N ASP A 117 8.21 -5.33 -16.94
CA ASP A 117 7.97 -3.97 -17.45
C ASP A 117 7.11 -3.09 -16.53
N ALA A 118 6.70 -3.60 -15.36
CA ALA A 118 6.11 -2.76 -14.33
C ALA A 118 7.22 -1.90 -13.68
N TYR A 119 7.57 -0.79 -14.32
CA TYR A 119 8.36 0.27 -13.68
C TYR A 119 7.64 0.69 -12.39
N GLU A 120 8.20 0.29 -11.25
CA GLU A 120 7.75 0.78 -9.95
C GLU A 120 8.55 2.04 -9.61
N PRO A 121 7.96 3.25 -9.77
CA PRO A 121 8.65 4.47 -9.40
C PRO A 121 8.95 4.47 -7.89
N PHE A 122 10.16 4.87 -7.53
CA PHE A 122 10.61 4.98 -6.14
C PHE A 122 9.75 5.98 -5.34
N CYS A 123 9.27 7.04 -5.98
CA CYS A 123 8.38 8.05 -5.42
C CYS A 123 7.10 8.14 -6.26
N LYS A 124 5.95 7.90 -5.63
CA LYS A 124 4.62 8.00 -6.26
C LYS A 124 3.94 9.27 -5.77
N VAL A 125 3.71 10.22 -6.69
CA VAL A 125 2.95 11.44 -6.42
C VAL A 125 1.64 11.37 -7.21
N PRO A 126 0.49 11.08 -6.58
CA PRO A 126 -0.81 11.12 -7.26
C PRO A 126 -1.14 12.53 -7.77
N VAL A 127 -1.69 12.59 -8.97
CA VAL A 127 -2.37 13.78 -9.51
C VAL A 127 -3.86 13.57 -9.33
N ILE A 128 -4.52 14.42 -8.55
CA ILE A 128 -5.96 14.29 -8.30
C ILE A 128 -6.78 14.85 -9.45
N THR A 129 -7.90 14.18 -9.72
CA THR A 129 -8.85 14.52 -10.80
C THR A 129 -10.24 14.86 -10.27
N SER A 130 -10.48 14.68 -8.96
CA SER A 130 -11.73 15.08 -8.31
C SER A 130 -11.56 15.34 -6.81
N SER A 131 -12.46 16.14 -6.22
CA SER A 131 -12.47 16.36 -4.77
C SER A 131 -12.77 15.08 -3.97
N LYS A 132 -13.49 14.11 -4.56
CA LYS A 132 -13.74 12.81 -3.91
C LYS A 132 -12.45 11.99 -3.78
N GLU A 133 -11.60 12.03 -4.80
CA GLU A 133 -10.30 11.37 -4.81
C GLU A 133 -9.36 11.99 -3.76
N GLU A 134 -9.33 13.32 -3.67
CA GLU A 134 -8.61 14.04 -2.62
C GLU A 134 -9.03 13.57 -1.21
N GLN A 135 -10.34 13.61 -0.93
CA GLN A 135 -10.87 13.22 0.38
C GLN A 135 -10.51 11.78 0.72
N LYS A 136 -10.60 10.88 -0.26
CA LYS A 136 -10.23 9.47 -0.07
C LYS A 136 -8.74 9.34 0.25
N LEU A 137 -7.85 9.95 -0.54
CA LEU A 137 -6.40 9.87 -0.34
C LEU A 137 -5.98 10.39 1.04
N ILE A 138 -6.55 11.52 1.47
CA ILE A 138 -6.25 12.12 2.77
C ILE A 138 -6.81 11.29 3.92
N ALA A 139 -8.05 10.77 3.80
CA ALA A 139 -8.71 10.03 4.86
C ALA A 139 -8.13 8.61 5.07
N THR A 140 -7.65 7.96 4.01
CA THR A 140 -7.08 6.61 4.11
C THR A 140 -5.58 6.60 4.42
N SER A 141 -4.91 7.75 4.30
CA SER A 141 -3.48 7.87 4.57
C SER A 141 -3.21 7.83 6.08
N ASN A 142 -2.29 6.97 6.50
CA ASN A 142 -1.70 6.99 7.84
C ASN A 142 -0.51 7.96 7.95
N LYS A 143 -0.16 8.65 6.86
CA LYS A 143 0.92 9.63 6.75
C LYS A 143 0.35 11.05 6.70
N PRO A 144 1.08 12.06 7.21
CA PRO A 144 0.76 13.45 6.89
C PRO A 144 0.86 13.66 5.37
N ALA A 145 0.12 14.63 4.85
CA ALA A 145 0.05 14.90 3.42
C ALA A 145 0.34 16.36 3.07
N VAL A 146 1.02 16.57 1.94
CA VAL A 146 1.29 17.87 1.35
C VAL A 146 0.69 17.89 -0.05
N LYS A 147 -0.20 18.83 -0.30
CA LYS A 147 -0.85 19.02 -1.59
C LYS A 147 -0.36 20.32 -2.22
N LEU A 148 0.15 20.26 -3.45
CA LEU A 148 0.38 21.45 -4.26
C LEU A 148 -0.72 21.55 -5.31
N LEU A 149 -1.51 22.60 -5.19
CA LEU A 149 -2.41 23.07 -6.24
C LEU A 149 -1.64 24.03 -7.13
N TYR A 150 -1.63 23.77 -8.44
CA TYR A 150 -1.12 24.70 -9.42
C TYR A 150 -1.97 24.67 -10.70
N ASN A 151 -2.44 25.84 -11.12
CA ASN A 151 -3.29 26.00 -12.29
C ASN A 151 -2.74 27.11 -13.19
N ARG A 152 -1.89 26.72 -14.14
CA ARG A 152 -1.27 27.66 -15.09
C ARG A 152 -2.28 28.27 -16.07
N SER A 153 -3.39 27.60 -16.34
CA SER A 153 -4.43 28.07 -17.27
C SER A 153 -5.39 29.09 -16.70
N ASN A 154 -5.27 29.45 -15.42
CA ASN A 154 -6.21 30.35 -14.77
C ASN A 154 -6.02 31.80 -15.25
N ASN A 155 -7.01 32.35 -15.96
CA ASN A 155 -6.97 33.68 -16.57
C ASN A 155 -6.92 34.86 -15.57
N LYS A 156 -7.05 34.61 -14.25
CA LYS A 156 -6.89 35.64 -13.20
C LYS A 156 -5.42 35.99 -12.93
N TYR A 157 -4.50 35.17 -13.42
CA TYR A 157 -3.06 35.25 -13.22
C TYR A 157 -2.39 36.25 -14.15
N SER A 158 -1.52 37.11 -13.61
CA SER A 158 -0.69 38.03 -14.38
C SER A 158 0.62 37.35 -14.79
N TYR A 159 0.76 37.09 -16.09
CA TYR A 159 1.96 36.56 -16.73
C TYR A 159 3.07 37.60 -16.72
N THR A 160 3.76 37.72 -15.59
CA THR A 160 5.05 38.40 -15.50
C THR A 160 6.15 37.34 -15.44
N SER A 161 7.34 37.66 -15.94
CA SER A 161 8.50 36.75 -15.89
C SER A 161 8.78 36.27 -14.46
N ASN A 162 8.69 37.16 -13.47
CA ASN A 162 8.83 36.82 -12.05
C ASN A 162 7.76 35.84 -11.57
N SER A 163 6.51 36.04 -11.97
CA SER A 163 5.43 35.15 -11.57
C SER A 163 5.61 33.73 -12.15
N ASP A 164 6.03 33.63 -13.42
CA ASP A 164 6.23 32.34 -14.09
C ASP A 164 7.41 31.59 -13.49
N ASP A 165 8.51 32.31 -13.21
CA ASP A 165 9.68 31.78 -12.49
C ASP A 165 9.29 31.27 -11.09
N ASN A 166 8.49 32.03 -10.33
CA ASN A 166 8.00 31.62 -9.02
C ASN A 166 7.10 30.38 -9.10
N MET A 167 6.24 30.26 -10.12
CA MET A 167 5.43 29.05 -10.32
C MET A 167 6.33 27.82 -10.53
N LEU A 168 7.35 27.94 -11.39
CA LEU A 168 8.30 26.86 -11.63
C LEU A 168 9.09 26.49 -10.38
N LYS A 169 9.51 27.48 -9.57
CA LYS A 169 10.17 27.25 -8.27
C LYS A 169 9.28 26.51 -7.28
N ASN A 170 7.97 26.81 -7.22
CA ASN A 170 7.03 26.04 -6.40
C ASN A 170 6.96 24.57 -6.85
N ILE A 171 6.86 24.32 -8.15
CA ILE A 171 6.83 22.96 -8.71
C ILE A 171 8.14 22.22 -8.43
N GLU A 172 9.28 22.85 -8.65
CA GLU A 172 10.60 22.26 -8.40
C GLU A 172 10.81 21.94 -6.91
N LEU A 173 10.42 22.85 -6.03
CA LEU A 173 10.49 22.62 -4.59
C LEU A 173 9.61 21.44 -4.17
N PHE A 174 8.39 21.35 -4.71
CA PHE A 174 7.49 20.24 -4.44
C PHE A 174 8.10 18.90 -4.85
N ASP A 175 8.66 18.83 -6.05
CA ASP A 175 9.32 17.61 -6.54
C ASP A 175 10.53 17.25 -5.64
N LYS A 176 11.38 18.23 -5.25
CA LYS A 176 12.49 18.00 -4.30
C LYS A 176 12.02 17.48 -2.93
N LEU A 177 10.96 18.06 -2.37
CA LEU A 177 10.41 17.65 -1.08
C LEU A 177 9.79 16.26 -1.17
N SER A 178 9.06 15.95 -2.24
CA SER A 178 8.48 14.62 -2.46
C SER A 178 9.51 13.50 -2.49
N LEU A 179 10.67 13.76 -3.09
CA LEU A 179 11.80 12.84 -3.10
C LEU A 179 12.45 12.73 -1.71
N ARG A 180 12.68 13.86 -1.03
CA ARG A 180 13.35 13.91 0.28
C ARG A 180 12.54 13.26 1.41
N PHE A 181 11.22 13.38 1.35
CA PHE A 181 10.29 12.87 2.36
C PHE A 181 9.51 11.65 1.88
N ASN A 182 9.99 11.00 0.80
CA ASN A 182 9.41 9.78 0.26
C ASN A 182 9.24 8.72 1.35
N GLY A 183 8.10 8.02 1.32
CA GLY A 183 7.73 7.02 2.32
C GLY A 183 7.22 7.58 3.65
N ARG A 184 7.52 8.84 4.00
CA ARG A 184 7.11 9.48 5.27
C ARG A 184 5.93 10.43 5.14
N VAL A 185 5.87 11.18 4.04
CA VAL A 185 4.82 12.16 3.75
C VAL A 185 4.18 11.81 2.41
N LEU A 186 2.86 11.93 2.32
CA LEU A 186 2.10 11.76 1.08
C LEU A 186 2.08 13.08 0.30
N PHE A 187 2.73 13.13 -0.86
CA PHE A 187 2.70 14.31 -1.73
C PHE A 187 1.62 14.16 -2.82
N ILE A 188 0.82 15.20 -3.04
CA ILE A 188 -0.33 15.19 -3.96
C ILE A 188 -0.27 16.41 -4.88
N LYS A 189 -0.48 16.22 -6.19
CA LYS A 189 -0.63 17.32 -7.16
C LYS A 189 -2.11 17.53 -7.46
N ASP A 190 -2.57 18.78 -7.34
CA ASP A 190 -3.92 19.23 -7.65
C ASP A 190 -3.88 20.16 -8.85
N VAL A 191 -4.48 19.71 -9.96
CA VAL A 191 -4.53 20.46 -11.23
C VAL A 191 -5.96 20.90 -11.58
N ILE A 192 -6.92 20.65 -10.68
CA ILE A 192 -8.34 20.90 -10.92
C ILE A 192 -8.86 22.11 -10.16
N GLY A 193 -8.18 22.54 -9.10
CA GLY A 193 -8.65 23.63 -8.26
C GLY A 193 -8.67 25.00 -8.95
N ASP A 194 -9.53 25.88 -8.42
CA ASP A 194 -9.78 27.23 -8.95
C ASP A 194 -8.72 28.27 -8.54
N GLU A 195 -7.84 27.91 -7.61
CA GLU A 195 -6.70 28.75 -7.20
C GLU A 195 -5.56 28.68 -8.22
N ILE A 196 -4.62 29.63 -8.18
CA ILE A 196 -3.49 29.64 -9.13
C ILE A 196 -2.33 28.79 -8.59
N CYS A 197 -1.92 29.01 -7.35
CA CYS A 197 -0.86 28.25 -6.69
C CYS A 197 -1.07 28.23 -5.18
N CYS A 198 -1.22 27.05 -4.59
CA CYS A 198 -1.46 26.92 -3.16
C CYS A 198 -0.90 25.62 -2.60
N TRP A 199 -0.21 25.69 -1.47
CA TRP A 199 0.23 24.53 -0.69
C TRP A 199 -0.73 24.29 0.46
N SER A 200 -1.23 23.06 0.58
CA SER A 200 -2.08 22.64 1.69
C SER A 200 -1.42 21.50 2.45
N PHE A 201 -1.43 21.58 3.77
CA PHE A 201 -0.77 20.63 4.66
C PHE A 201 -1.84 19.93 5.51
N TYR A 202 -1.72 18.61 5.62
CA TYR A 202 -2.71 17.77 6.29
C TYR A 202 -2.04 16.87 7.32
N GLY A 203 -2.61 16.85 8.52
CA GLY A 203 -2.24 15.95 9.62
C GLY A 203 -3.49 15.22 10.11
N GLN A 204 -3.36 13.92 10.38
CA GLN A 204 -4.47 13.09 10.89
C GLN A 204 -5.77 13.20 10.06
N GLY A 205 -5.63 13.24 8.73
CA GLY A 205 -6.76 13.33 7.80
C GLY A 205 -7.46 14.70 7.73
N ARG A 206 -6.89 15.75 8.33
CA ARG A 206 -7.47 17.11 8.34
C ARG A 206 -6.44 18.13 7.86
N LYS A 207 -6.92 19.21 7.23
CA LYS A 207 -6.07 20.34 6.83
C LYS A 207 -5.64 21.12 8.07
N ILE A 208 -4.34 21.30 8.25
CA ILE A 208 -3.75 21.98 9.42
C ILE A 208 -3.13 23.33 9.07
N ALA A 209 -2.61 23.47 7.84
CA ALA A 209 -2.02 24.72 7.38
C ALA A 209 -2.22 24.91 5.87
N GLU A 210 -2.05 26.16 5.44
CA GLU A 210 -2.09 26.57 4.04
C GLU A 210 -1.09 27.69 3.77
N VAL A 211 -0.40 27.58 2.64
CA VAL A 211 0.43 28.65 2.10
C VAL A 211 -0.10 29.00 0.71
N CYS A 212 -0.89 30.07 0.65
CA CYS A 212 -1.34 30.64 -0.61
C CYS A 212 -0.16 31.38 -1.27
N CYS A 213 0.22 30.93 -2.47
CA CYS A 213 1.34 31.49 -3.22
C CYS A 213 0.85 32.56 -4.22
N THR A 214 -0.24 33.26 -3.90
CA THR A 214 -0.78 34.32 -4.75
C THR A 214 -0.97 35.60 -3.96
N SER A 215 -0.64 36.72 -4.58
CA SER A 215 -0.91 38.05 -4.02
C SER A 215 -1.63 38.93 -5.04
N ILE A 216 -2.52 39.77 -4.53
CA ILE A 216 -3.27 40.73 -5.33
C ILE A 216 -2.53 42.06 -5.27
N VAL A 217 -2.13 42.57 -6.44
CA VAL A 217 -1.51 43.88 -6.57
C VAL A 217 -2.44 44.79 -7.36
N TYR A 218 -2.67 45.98 -6.83
CA TYR A 218 -3.42 47.03 -7.51
C TYR A 218 -2.43 47.85 -8.35
N ALA A 219 -2.41 47.62 -9.66
CA ALA A 219 -1.75 48.52 -10.59
C ALA A 219 -2.70 49.68 -10.95
N THR A 220 -2.16 50.80 -11.43
CA THR A 220 -2.89 52.03 -11.79
C THR A 220 -4.08 51.81 -12.74
N GLU A 221 -4.09 50.72 -13.51
CA GLU A 221 -5.12 50.45 -14.52
C GLU A 221 -5.94 49.17 -14.28
N LYS A 222 -5.42 48.16 -13.56
CA LYS A 222 -6.11 46.87 -13.31
C LYS A 222 -5.63 46.16 -12.03
N LYS A 223 -6.53 45.35 -11.45
CA LYS A 223 -6.18 44.33 -10.45
C LYS A 223 -5.34 43.23 -11.12
N GLN A 224 -4.16 42.97 -10.59
CA GLN A 224 -3.25 41.93 -11.05
C GLN A 224 -3.09 40.87 -9.95
N THR A 225 -2.99 39.60 -10.34
CA THR A 225 -2.67 38.51 -9.42
C THR A 225 -1.28 37.99 -9.74
N LYS A 226 -0.37 38.07 -8.78
CA LYS A 226 1.01 37.60 -8.91
C LYS A 226 1.18 36.26 -8.19
N VAL A 227 2.09 35.44 -8.70
CA VAL A 227 2.51 34.21 -8.02
C VAL A 227 3.78 34.49 -7.24
N GLU A 228 3.79 34.08 -5.98
CA GLU A 228 4.88 34.22 -5.04
C GLU A 228 5.55 32.86 -4.78
N PHE A 229 6.77 32.91 -4.27
CA PHE A 229 7.51 31.72 -3.85
C PHE A 229 8.00 31.90 -2.40
N PRO A 230 7.10 31.70 -1.40
CA PRO A 230 7.44 31.82 0.01
C PRO A 230 8.19 30.56 0.51
N GLU A 231 9.38 30.30 -0.05
CA GLU A 231 10.18 29.08 0.17
C GLU A 231 10.35 28.71 1.64
N ALA A 232 10.79 29.67 2.47
CA ALA A 232 11.06 29.44 3.88
C ALA A 232 9.81 28.95 4.64
N ARG A 233 8.66 29.55 4.34
CA ARG A 233 7.38 29.17 4.96
C ARG A 233 6.93 27.79 4.49
N ILE A 234 7.06 27.48 3.20
CA ILE A 234 6.74 26.16 2.67
C ILE A 234 7.60 25.07 3.34
N TYR A 235 8.90 25.33 3.51
CA TYR A 235 9.80 24.42 4.21
C TYR A 235 9.41 24.22 5.67
N GLU A 236 9.14 25.31 6.39
CA GLU A 236 8.74 25.27 7.80
C GLU A 236 7.48 24.43 7.99
N GLU A 237 6.42 24.69 7.22
CA GLU A 237 5.17 23.92 7.29
C GLU A 237 5.39 22.45 6.94
N THR A 238 6.25 22.14 5.96
CA THR A 238 6.59 20.74 5.60
C THR A 238 7.33 20.01 6.72
N LEU A 239 8.11 20.72 7.55
CA LEU A 239 8.84 20.13 8.67
C LEU A 239 7.98 19.97 9.93
N ASN A 240 6.88 20.71 10.02
CA ASN A 240 6.00 20.75 11.19
C ASN A 240 4.84 19.73 11.15
N ILE A 241 4.69 18.98 10.05
CA ILE A 241 3.60 18.00 9.84
C ILE A 241 3.96 16.56 10.20
#